data_AF-A0A5N6AMC5-F1
#
_entry.id   AF-A0A5N6AMC5-F1
#
_cell.length_a   1.000
_cell.length_b   1.000
_cell.length_c   1.000
_cell.angle_alpha   90.00
_cell.angle_beta   90.00
_cell.angle_gamma   90.00
#
_symmetry.space_group_name_H-M   'P 1'
#
loop_
_entity.id
_entity.type
_entity.pdbx_description
1 polymer ?
#
loop_
_entity_poly.entity_id
_entity_poly.type
_entity_poly.pdbx_seq_one_letter_code
_entity_poly.pdbx_strand_id
1 'polypeptide(L)'
;MNVPPDYGLGPIEVTAITEDGVELAAPLTGSGFGVAGCSGGGGVSTAGGSGIGLRCGVGPPATINDVMSLEVVEVDGASAVLRIEPAG
;
A
#
# COMPACT_ATOMS: atom_id res chain seq x y z
N MET A 1 -3.47 10.97 -17.76
CA MET A 1 -2.69 10.65 -16.55
C MET A 1 -1.81 9.47 -16.89
N ASN A 2 -0.47 9.62 -16.88
CA ASN A 2 0.43 8.49 -17.10
C ASN A 2 0.83 7.98 -15.72
N VAL A 3 0.31 6.83 -15.32
CA VAL A 3 0.72 6.14 -14.09
C VAL A 3 2.21 5.80 -14.25
N PRO A 4 3.12 6.30 -13.40
CA PRO A 4 4.49 5.86 -13.38
C PRO A 4 4.57 4.34 -13.33
N PRO A 5 5.44 3.70 -14.13
CA PRO A 5 5.56 2.24 -14.15
C PRO A 5 5.92 1.67 -12.78
N ASP A 6 6.67 2.44 -11.96
CA ASP A 6 7.07 2.06 -10.62
C ASP A 6 6.87 3.24 -9.65
N TYR A 7 6.00 3.08 -8.65
CA TYR A 7 5.85 4.05 -7.56
C TYR A 7 6.87 3.82 -6.43
N GLY A 8 8.03 3.23 -6.73
CA GLY A 8 9.00 2.73 -5.73
C GLY A 8 8.60 1.41 -5.07
N LEU A 9 7.45 0.85 -5.48
CA LEU A 9 6.94 -0.47 -5.09
C LEU A 9 6.85 -1.37 -6.31
N GLY A 10 7.16 -2.65 -6.12
CA GLY A 10 6.79 -3.70 -7.07
C GLY A 10 5.34 -4.12 -6.86
N PRO A 11 4.95 -5.32 -7.35
CA PRO A 11 3.58 -5.82 -7.20
C PRO A 11 3.11 -5.80 -5.75
N ILE A 12 1.96 -5.21 -5.51
CA ILE A 12 1.33 -5.15 -4.18
C ILE A 12 0.51 -6.42 -4.00
N GLU A 13 0.74 -7.11 -2.89
CA GLU A 13 -0.01 -8.29 -2.46
C GLU A 13 -0.89 -7.93 -1.26
N VAL A 14 -2.16 -8.38 -1.29
CA VAL A 14 -3.04 -8.33 -0.12
C VAL A 14 -2.78 -9.57 0.72
N THR A 15 -2.26 -9.38 1.93
CA THR A 15 -1.90 -10.50 2.82
C THR A 15 -3.01 -10.84 3.81
N ALA A 16 -3.83 -9.85 4.19
CA ALA A 16 -5.01 -10.06 5.03
C ALA A 16 -6.06 -8.97 4.81
N ILE A 17 -7.31 -9.34 5.03
CA ILE A 17 -8.44 -8.41 5.19
C ILE A 17 -9.03 -8.68 6.58
N THR A 18 -9.10 -7.63 7.39
CA THR A 18 -9.56 -7.66 8.78
C THR A 18 -10.63 -6.61 8.99
N GLU A 19 -11.41 -6.70 10.07
CA GLU A 19 -12.39 -5.66 10.42
C GLU A 19 -11.78 -4.25 10.56
N ASP A 20 -10.48 -4.20 10.90
CA ASP A 20 -9.74 -2.96 11.11
C ASP A 20 -9.11 -2.40 9.81
N GLY A 21 -9.18 -3.13 8.69
CA GLY A 21 -8.58 -2.72 7.42
C GLY A 21 -7.87 -3.82 6.64
N VAL A 22 -7.04 -3.40 5.69
CA VAL A 22 -6.32 -4.25 4.75
C VAL A 22 -4.83 -4.26 5.09
N GLU A 23 -4.25 -5.45 5.15
CA GLU A 23 -2.81 -5.65 5.26
C GLU A 23 -2.23 -5.96 3.88
N LEU A 24 -1.14 -5.27 3.54
CA LEU A 24 -0.51 -5.29 2.23
C LEU A 24 0.99 -5.52 2.39
N ALA A 25 1.57 -6.22 1.43
CA ALA A 25 3.01 -6.38 1.30
C ALA A 25 3.45 -6.00 -0.11
N ALA A 26 4.58 -5.31 -0.23
CA ALA A 26 5.16 -5.00 -1.52
C ALA A 26 6.69 -4.98 -1.45
N PRO A 27 7.41 -5.50 -2.46
CA PRO A 27 8.85 -5.34 -2.56
C PRO A 27 9.19 -3.89 -2.91
N LEU A 28 10.28 -3.38 -2.37
CA LEU A 28 10.82 -2.07 -2.74
C LEU A 28 11.60 -2.19 -4.04
N THR A 29 11.33 -1.30 -5.01
CA THR A 29 12.10 -1.23 -6.27
C THR A 29 13.26 -0.23 -6.18
N GLY A 30 13.35 0.54 -5.09
CA GLY A 30 14.41 1.51 -4.83
C GLY A 30 14.64 1.77 -3.34
N SER A 31 15.63 2.61 -3.03
CA SER A 31 16.05 2.92 -1.66
C SER A 31 15.22 3.99 -0.95
N GLY A 32 14.29 4.65 -1.67
CA GLY A 32 13.38 5.66 -1.13
C GLY A 32 11.98 5.09 -0.92
N PHE A 33 11.50 5.10 0.32
CA PHE A 33 10.13 4.73 0.65
C PHE A 33 9.56 5.68 1.72
N GLY A 34 8.41 6.28 1.41
CA GLY A 34 7.62 7.11 2.32
C GLY A 34 6.15 6.72 2.23
N VAL A 35 5.50 6.68 3.39
CA VAL A 35 4.06 6.45 3.51
C VAL A 35 3.46 7.44 4.50
N ALA A 36 2.30 7.99 4.15
CA ALA A 36 1.47 8.79 5.03
C ALA A 36 0.04 8.24 5.01
N GLY A 37 -0.62 8.13 6.15
CA GLY A 37 -2.02 7.69 6.24
C GLY A 37 -2.25 6.19 6.44
N CYS A 38 -1.32 5.33 6.01
CA CYS A 38 -1.29 3.92 6.47
C CYS A 38 -0.26 3.75 7.59
N SER A 39 -0.54 2.83 8.50
CA SER A 39 0.46 2.34 9.44
C SER A 39 1.36 1.34 8.72
N GLY A 40 2.68 1.53 8.75
CA GLY A 40 3.59 0.66 8.03
C GLY A 40 5.03 1.10 8.20
N GLY A 41 5.95 0.13 8.24
CA GLY A 41 7.36 0.35 8.49
C GLY A 41 8.20 -0.65 7.71
N GLY A 42 9.35 -0.20 7.20
CA GLY A 42 10.28 -1.03 6.44
C GLY A 42 10.76 -2.23 7.27
N GLY A 43 10.79 -3.42 6.67
CA GLY A 43 11.35 -4.59 7.34
C GLY A 43 10.72 -5.95 7.04
N VAL A 44 9.77 -6.06 6.10
CA VAL A 44 9.30 -7.38 5.68
C VAL A 44 10.20 -7.92 4.57
N SER A 45 10.67 -9.15 4.76
CA SER A 45 11.42 -9.88 3.73
C SER A 45 10.42 -10.51 2.76
N THR A 46 9.97 -9.78 1.75
CA THR A 46 9.11 -10.33 0.69
C THR A 46 9.98 -10.95 -0.40
N ALA A 47 9.81 -12.25 -0.67
CA ALA A 47 10.50 -12.98 -1.74
C ALA A 47 12.05 -12.85 -1.77
N GLY A 48 12.69 -12.69 -0.61
CA GLY A 48 14.15 -12.60 -0.49
C GLY A 48 14.75 -11.21 -0.78
N GLY A 49 13.90 -10.19 -1.00
CA GLY A 49 14.29 -8.78 -1.11
C GLY A 49 13.77 -7.93 0.06
N SER A 50 14.19 -6.66 0.10
CA SER A 50 13.64 -5.66 1.04
C SER A 50 12.21 -5.29 0.61
N GLY A 51 11.25 -5.45 1.53
CA GLY A 51 9.86 -5.09 1.31
C GLY A 51 9.27 -4.25 2.45
N ILE A 52 8.07 -3.75 2.18
CA ILE A 52 7.26 -2.98 3.12
C ILE A 52 5.99 -3.74 3.47
N GLY A 53 5.63 -3.72 4.75
CA GLY A 53 4.32 -4.12 5.24
C GLY A 53 3.51 -2.86 5.54
N LEU A 54 2.29 -2.81 5.01
CA LEU A 54 1.36 -1.71 5.20
C LEU A 54 0.06 -2.24 5.78
N ARG A 55 -0.53 -1.49 6.69
CA ARG A 55 -1.88 -1.68 7.20
C ARG A 55 -2.64 -0.38 7.05
N CYS A 56 -3.67 -0.43 6.22
CA CYS A 56 -4.50 0.69 5.85
C CYS A 56 -5.92 0.42 6.36
N GLY A 57 -6.44 1.32 7.19
CA GLY A 57 -7.84 1.29 7.62
C GLY A 57 -8.75 2.02 6.62
N VAL A 58 -10.06 1.84 6.78
CA VAL A 58 -11.04 2.67 6.07
C VAL A 58 -10.87 4.13 6.47
N GLY A 59 -10.84 5.04 5.50
CA GLY A 59 -10.67 6.46 5.78
C GLY A 59 -9.93 7.21 4.67
N PRO A 60 -9.35 8.38 4.99
CA PRO A 60 -8.66 9.21 4.00
C PRO A 60 -7.58 8.43 3.24
N PRO A 61 -7.35 8.75 1.96
CA PRO A 61 -6.33 8.09 1.16
C PRO A 61 -4.95 8.26 1.80
N ALA A 62 -4.25 7.16 1.91
CA ALA A 62 -2.83 7.18 2.19
C ALA A 62 -2.06 7.60 0.94
N THR A 63 -0.90 8.21 1.14
CA THR A 63 0.00 8.58 0.04
C THR A 63 1.28 7.76 0.15
N ILE A 64 1.68 7.15 -0.96
CA ILE A 64 2.93 6.40 -1.11
C ILE A 64 3.87 7.22 -1.99
N ASN A 65 5.05 7.51 -1.45
CA ASN A 65 6.12 8.27 -2.11
C ASN A 65 5.66 9.62 -2.71
N ASP A 66 4.58 10.21 -2.19
CA ASP A 66 3.96 11.44 -2.71
C ASP A 66 3.48 11.37 -4.16
N VAL A 67 3.37 10.16 -4.73
CA VAL A 67 3.07 9.94 -6.16
C VAL A 67 1.91 8.99 -6.41
N MET A 68 1.51 8.18 -5.42
CA MET A 68 0.36 7.28 -5.50
C MET A 68 -0.53 7.49 -4.28
N SER A 69 -1.85 7.54 -4.49
CA SER A 69 -2.83 7.43 -3.41
C SER A 69 -3.39 6.01 -3.34
N LEU A 70 -3.58 5.55 -2.10
CA LEU A 70 -4.16 4.25 -1.77
C LEU A 70 -5.24 4.47 -0.71
N GLU A 71 -6.48 4.17 -1.06
CA GLU A 71 -7.63 4.32 -0.19
C GLU A 71 -8.30 2.96 0.02
N VAL A 72 -8.58 2.63 1.28
CA VAL A 72 -9.52 1.57 1.60
C VAL A 72 -10.89 2.22 1.72
N VAL A 73 -11.72 2.05 0.69
CA VAL A 73 -13.03 2.69 0.61
C VAL A 73 -14.01 2.00 1.54
N GLU A 74 -13.95 0.68 1.59
CA GLU A 74 -14.87 -0.16 2.35
C GLU A 74 -14.21 -1.49 2.70
N VAL A 75 -14.61 -2.04 3.84
CA VAL A 75 -14.34 -3.43 4.24
C VAL A 75 -15.67 -4.07 4.64
N ASP A 76 -15.98 -5.22 4.05
CA ASP A 76 -17.14 -6.04 4.38
C ASP A 76 -16.70 -7.49 4.59
N GLY A 77 -16.58 -7.88 5.86
CA GLY A 77 -16.06 -9.19 6.27
C GLY A 77 -14.66 -9.45 5.73
N ALA A 78 -14.54 -10.44 4.83
CA ALA A 78 -13.28 -10.81 4.18
C ALA A 78 -13.07 -10.12 2.81
N SER A 79 -13.87 -9.10 2.50
CA SER A 79 -13.80 -8.34 1.25
C SER A 79 -13.42 -6.89 1.53
N ALA A 80 -12.67 -6.27 0.62
CA ALA A 80 -12.33 -4.85 0.71
C ALA A 80 -12.33 -4.21 -0.68
N VAL A 81 -12.73 -2.94 -0.73
CA VAL A 81 -12.65 -2.11 -1.93
C VAL A 81 -11.44 -1.19 -1.80
N LEU A 82 -10.47 -1.38 -2.68
CA LEU A 82 -9.29 -0.54 -2.77
C LEU A 82 -9.41 0.41 -3.95
N ARG A 83 -9.15 1.69 -3.71
CA ARG A 83 -8.95 2.68 -4.78
C ARG A 83 -7.47 3.06 -4.82
N ILE A 84 -6.89 2.92 -6.01
CA ILE A 84 -5.48 3.20 -6.28
C ILE A 84 -5.41 4.13 -7.49
N GLU A 85 -4.76 5.26 -7.33
CA GLU A 85 -4.60 6.26 -8.40
C GLU A 85 -3.29 7.06 -8.21
N PRO A 86 -2.80 7.75 -9.26
CA PRO A 86 -1.73 8.72 -9.08
C PRO A 86 -2.13 9.79 -8.05
N ALA A 87 -1.17 10.22 -7.21
CA ALA A 87 -1.37 11.39 -6.37
C ALA A 87 -1.29 12.67 -7.23
N GLY A 88 -2.31 13.54 -7.14
CA GLY A 88 -2.38 14.82 -7.86
C GLY A 88 -3.65 15.00 -8.68
#